data_AF-A0A9W8W5D4-F1
#
_entry.id   AF-A0A9W8W5D4-F1
#
_cell.length_a   1.000
_cell.length_b   1.000
_cell.length_c   1.000
_cell.angle_alpha   90.00
_cell.angle_beta   90.00
_cell.angle_gamma   90.00
#
_symmetry.space_group_name_H-M   'P 1'
#
loop_
_entity.id
_entity.type
_entity.pdbx_description
1 polymer ?
#
loop_
_entity_poly.entity_id
_entity_poly.type
_entity_poly.pdbx_seq_one_letter_code
_entity_poly.pdbx_strand_id
1 'polypeptide(L)'
;MMQTLRQPAKASDEDLDRHKKKPLHKLHSSGKHSHHEGSRKKWREEITPRERKRYEAVWASNRGLFLDYPNSPLDAMDNDPSDYVVNVVAREIWKRSRLPADELAEVWDLVDRKGRGILGRAEFVVGMWLIDQRLRGRKIPAKVSDSVWGSANGMKVIKPRVK
;
A
#
# COMPACT_ATOMS: atom_id res chain seq x y z
N MET A 1 0.63 -57.84 -1.01
CA MET A 1 0.54 -56.45 -0.50
C MET A 1 1.77 -55.71 -0.98
N MET A 2 1.60 -54.67 -1.80
CA MET A 2 2.72 -53.91 -2.39
C MET A 2 3.12 -52.76 -1.47
N GLN A 3 4.36 -52.78 -0.99
CA GLN A 3 4.94 -51.80 -0.07
C GLN A 3 5.57 -50.68 -0.91
N THR A 4 5.14 -49.43 -0.74
CA THR A 4 5.69 -48.30 -1.51
C THR A 4 6.96 -47.76 -0.85
N LEU A 5 8.04 -47.68 -1.64
CA LEU A 5 9.34 -47.15 -1.24
C LEU A 5 9.31 -45.62 -1.35
N ARG A 6 8.78 -44.92 -0.33
CA ARG A 6 8.83 -43.45 -0.26
C ARG A 6 9.72 -43.02 0.89
N GLN A 7 10.87 -42.41 0.56
CA GLN A 7 11.73 -41.76 1.54
C GLN A 7 11.02 -40.49 2.10
N PRO A 8 11.15 -40.21 3.40
CA PRO A 8 10.63 -38.97 3.98
C PRO A 8 11.41 -37.77 3.46
N ALA A 9 10.71 -36.64 3.28
CA ALA A 9 11.31 -35.39 2.85
C ALA A 9 12.38 -34.91 3.84
N LYS A 10 13.51 -34.41 3.30
CA LYS A 10 14.56 -33.74 4.07
C LYS A 10 13.99 -32.47 4.71
N ALA A 11 14.29 -32.29 6.00
CA ALA A 11 13.99 -31.08 6.75
C ALA A 11 14.62 -29.86 6.06
N SER A 12 13.81 -28.86 5.78
CA SER A 12 14.25 -27.53 5.34
C SER A 12 14.89 -26.79 6.50
N ASP A 13 15.90 -25.98 6.18
CA ASP A 13 16.81 -25.25 7.06
C ASP A 13 16.15 -24.06 7.79
N GLU A 14 14.92 -24.25 8.32
CA GLU A 14 14.13 -23.22 9.03
C GLU A 14 14.08 -23.42 10.56
N ASP A 15 15.00 -24.19 11.14
CA ASP A 15 14.98 -24.57 12.58
C ASP A 15 16.22 -24.12 13.36
N LEU A 16 16.66 -22.88 13.19
CA LEU A 16 17.76 -22.30 13.99
C LEU A 16 17.39 -20.95 14.62
N ASP A 17 16.25 -20.84 15.31
CA ASP A 17 16.12 -19.81 16.38
C ASP A 17 14.91 -20.03 17.30
N ARG A 18 14.83 -21.23 17.89
CA ARG A 18 13.86 -21.48 18.96
C ARG A 18 14.50 -22.31 20.07
N HIS A 19 14.32 -21.80 21.29
CA HIS A 19 14.49 -22.44 22.61
C HIS A 19 15.81 -22.22 23.38
N LYS A 20 15.87 -21.09 24.11
CA LYS A 20 16.40 -21.08 25.49
C LYS A 20 15.47 -20.25 26.40
N LYS A 21 14.48 -20.90 27.01
CA LYS A 21 13.66 -20.30 28.08
C LYS A 21 14.38 -20.51 29.42
N LYS A 22 14.79 -19.42 30.06
CA LYS A 22 15.33 -19.37 31.44
C LYS A 22 14.17 -19.46 32.46
N PRO A 23 14.41 -19.92 33.71
CA PRO A 23 13.35 -20.14 34.70
C PRO A 23 12.76 -18.83 35.24
N LEU A 24 11.47 -18.89 35.54
CA LEU A 24 10.58 -17.79 35.93
C LEU A 24 10.82 -17.35 37.39
N HIS A 25 11.26 -16.11 37.61
CA HIS A 25 11.25 -15.48 38.95
C HIS A 25 9.95 -14.70 39.17
N LYS A 26 9.38 -14.83 40.38
CA LYS A 26 8.10 -14.27 40.84
C LYS A 26 8.01 -12.74 40.64
N LEU A 27 6.89 -12.31 40.08
CA LEU A 27 6.52 -10.92 39.85
C LEU A 27 6.16 -10.21 41.15
N HIS A 28 6.89 -9.16 41.52
CA HIS A 28 6.33 -8.11 42.37
C HIS A 28 5.42 -7.24 41.50
N SER A 29 4.13 -7.28 41.81
CA SER A 29 3.10 -6.42 41.22
C SER A 29 3.45 -4.96 41.50
N SER A 30 4.01 -4.28 40.50
CA SER A 30 4.10 -2.83 40.46
C SER A 30 3.13 -2.34 39.39
N GLY A 31 2.01 -1.79 39.86
CA GLY A 31 1.01 -1.20 39.02
C GLY A 31 1.57 0.00 38.26
N LYS A 32 1.38 0.00 36.94
CA LYS A 32 0.94 1.13 36.12
C LYS A 32 1.01 0.72 34.65
N HIS A 33 -0.09 0.18 34.17
CA HIS A 33 -0.49 0.41 32.78
C HIS A 33 -1.92 0.93 32.81
N SER A 34 -2.04 2.18 33.27
CA SER A 34 -3.19 3.02 32.98
C SER A 34 -3.19 3.25 31.47
N HIS A 35 -3.88 2.38 30.75
CA HIS A 35 -4.18 2.64 29.36
C HIS A 35 -5.27 3.71 29.34
N HIS A 36 -4.90 4.92 28.95
CA HIS A 36 -5.86 5.97 28.67
C HIS A 36 -6.81 5.45 27.57
N GLU A 37 -8.06 5.19 27.97
CA GLU A 37 -9.14 4.67 27.11
C GLU A 37 -9.35 5.54 25.84
N GLY A 38 -8.85 6.79 25.86
CA GLY A 38 -8.87 7.75 24.76
C GLY A 38 -7.94 7.43 23.57
N SER A 39 -6.98 6.50 23.70
CA SER A 39 -6.10 6.13 22.58
C SER A 39 -6.74 5.15 21.58
N ARG A 40 -7.93 4.61 21.90
CA ARG A 40 -8.64 3.62 21.07
C ARG A 40 -9.24 4.18 19.77
N LYS A 41 -9.11 5.47 19.50
CA LYS A 41 -9.72 6.14 18.34
C LYS A 41 -8.77 7.05 17.56
N LYS A 42 -7.45 7.00 17.80
CA LYS A 42 -6.51 7.72 16.93
C LYS A 42 -6.32 6.89 15.66
N TRP A 43 -7.01 7.32 14.62
CA TRP A 43 -6.97 6.77 13.27
C TRP A 43 -5.54 6.42 12.85
N ARG A 44 -5.38 5.32 12.10
CA ARG A 44 -4.12 5.10 11.38
C ARG A 44 -4.08 6.11 10.24
N GLU A 45 -3.41 7.23 10.46
CA GLU A 45 -3.24 8.29 9.46
C GLU A 45 -2.02 8.06 8.55
N GLU A 46 -1.52 6.82 8.48
CA GLU A 46 -0.27 6.50 7.81
C GLU A 46 -0.39 5.19 7.02
N ILE A 47 0.23 5.18 5.84
CA ILE A 47 0.39 3.99 5.01
C ILE A 47 1.62 3.25 5.50
N THR A 48 1.44 2.01 5.98
CA THR A 48 2.57 1.22 6.47
C THR A 48 3.55 0.92 5.32
N PRO A 49 4.87 0.76 5.58
CA PRO A 49 5.85 0.44 4.54
C PRO A 49 5.51 -0.83 3.74
N ARG A 50 4.93 -1.82 4.42
CA ARG A 50 4.49 -3.07 3.79
C ARG A 50 3.29 -2.86 2.87
N GLU A 51 2.32 -2.03 3.27
CA GLU A 51 1.18 -1.68 2.41
C GLU A 51 1.65 -0.88 1.19
N ARG A 52 2.46 0.16 1.42
CA ARG A 52 3.05 0.97 0.34
C ARG A 52 3.75 0.10 -0.69
N LYS A 53 4.65 -0.80 -0.27
CA LYS A 53 5.39 -1.68 -1.18
C LYS A 53 4.46 -2.56 -2.03
N ARG A 54 3.36 -3.07 -1.45
CA ARG A 54 2.38 -3.85 -2.22
C ARG A 54 1.66 -3.00 -3.26
N TYR A 55 1.24 -1.79 -2.89
CA TYR A 55 0.54 -0.90 -3.82
C TYR A 55 1.47 -0.35 -4.90
N GLU A 56 2.72 -0.04 -4.55
CA GLU A 56 3.76 0.36 -5.50
C GLU A 56 4.08 -0.74 -6.50
N ALA A 57 4.08 -2.01 -6.09
CA ALA A 57 4.24 -3.12 -7.02
C ALA A 57 3.11 -3.16 -8.07
N VAL A 58 1.86 -2.96 -7.64
CA VAL A 58 0.72 -2.86 -8.57
C VAL A 58 0.86 -1.65 -9.49
N TRP A 59 1.22 -0.48 -8.97
CA TRP A 59 1.49 0.70 -9.78
C TRP A 59 2.59 0.45 -10.82
N ALA A 60 3.72 -0.12 -10.40
CA ALA A 60 4.88 -0.36 -11.26
C ALA A 60 4.56 -1.32 -12.42
N SER A 61 3.67 -2.28 -12.22
CA SER A 61 3.23 -3.21 -13.28
C SER A 61 2.22 -2.61 -14.26
N ASN A 62 1.58 -1.49 -13.93
CA ASN A 62 0.48 -0.91 -14.71
C ASN A 62 0.79 0.50 -15.25
N ARG A 63 1.92 1.09 -14.87
CA ARG A 63 2.36 2.41 -15.35
C ARG A 63 2.78 2.36 -16.82
N GLY A 64 2.62 3.46 -17.54
CA GLY A 64 2.93 3.59 -18.97
C GLY A 64 1.91 2.96 -19.91
N LEU A 65 0.98 2.16 -19.40
CA LEU A 65 -0.06 1.55 -20.24
C LEU A 65 -1.01 2.63 -20.80
N PHE A 66 -1.26 2.56 -22.11
CA PHE A 66 -2.10 3.51 -22.86
C PHE A 66 -1.59 4.97 -22.84
N LEU A 67 -0.28 5.18 -22.74
CA LEU A 67 0.33 6.50 -22.81
C LEU A 67 1.15 6.75 -24.08
N ASP A 68 1.28 5.74 -24.95
CA ASP A 68 2.04 5.79 -26.21
C ASP A 68 1.25 6.41 -27.38
N TYR A 69 0.59 7.54 -27.15
CA TYR A 69 -0.16 8.25 -28.20
C TYR A 69 0.67 9.43 -28.75
N PRO A 70 0.81 9.57 -30.09
CA PRO A 70 1.48 10.72 -30.67
C PRO A 70 0.72 12.01 -30.36
N ASN A 71 1.43 13.07 -29.96
CA ASN A 71 0.89 14.34 -29.47
C ASN A 71 0.07 14.20 -28.18
N SER A 72 0.55 13.37 -27.25
CA SER A 72 -0.09 13.24 -25.94
C SER A 72 -0.04 14.60 -25.23
N PRO A 73 -1.11 15.02 -24.54
CA PRO A 73 -1.06 16.19 -23.66
C PRO A 73 0.03 16.09 -22.58
N LEU A 74 0.53 14.87 -22.33
CA LEU A 74 1.64 14.59 -21.43
C LEU A 74 3.01 14.91 -22.02
N ASP A 75 3.15 15.07 -23.34
CA ASP A 75 4.41 15.50 -23.97
C ASP A 75 4.79 16.92 -23.52
N ALA A 76 3.80 17.72 -23.11
CA ALA A 76 4.01 19.03 -22.50
C ALA A 76 4.30 18.96 -20.98
N MET A 77 4.10 17.80 -20.34
CA MET A 77 4.53 17.57 -18.97
C MET A 77 5.99 17.15 -18.98
N ASP A 78 6.84 17.87 -18.25
CA ASP A 78 8.29 17.64 -18.11
C ASP A 78 8.65 16.32 -17.36
N ASN A 79 7.74 15.34 -17.37
CA ASN A 79 7.86 14.07 -16.65
C ASN A 79 7.71 12.91 -17.63
N ASP A 80 8.47 11.84 -17.40
CA ASP A 80 8.36 10.60 -18.17
C ASP A 80 6.91 10.09 -18.14
N PRO A 81 6.21 10.01 -19.29
CA PRO A 81 4.85 9.46 -19.36
C PRO A 81 4.75 8.07 -18.76
N SER A 82 5.85 7.30 -18.81
CA SER A 82 5.96 5.95 -18.24
C SER A 82 5.78 5.92 -16.71
N ASP A 83 5.84 7.06 -16.01
CA ASP A 83 5.66 7.16 -14.57
C ASP A 83 4.21 7.38 -14.12
N TYR A 84 3.25 7.25 -15.04
CA TYR A 84 1.83 7.44 -14.76
C TYR A 84 0.97 6.23 -15.10
N VAL A 85 -0.16 6.11 -14.39
CA VAL A 85 -1.22 5.14 -14.67
C VAL A 85 -2.45 5.91 -15.14
N VAL A 86 -3.01 5.55 -16.29
CA VAL A 86 -4.21 6.18 -16.85
C VAL A 86 -5.45 5.82 -16.04
N ASN A 87 -6.41 6.75 -15.96
CA ASN A 87 -7.68 6.54 -15.27
C ASN A 87 -8.37 5.22 -15.63
N VAL A 88 -8.41 4.84 -16.91
CA VAL A 88 -9.08 3.62 -17.36
C VAL A 88 -8.44 2.37 -16.75
N VAL A 89 -7.11 2.36 -16.64
CA VAL A 89 -6.34 1.27 -16.03
C VAL A 89 -6.58 1.24 -14.52
N ALA A 90 -6.47 2.38 -13.85
CA ALA A 90 -6.69 2.48 -12.42
C ALA A 90 -8.11 2.05 -12.02
N ARG A 91 -9.15 2.53 -12.72
CA ARG A 91 -10.53 2.12 -12.50
C ARG A 91 -10.72 0.63 -12.67
N GLU A 92 -10.13 0.02 -13.70
CA GLU A 92 -10.27 -1.42 -13.94
C GLU A 92 -9.64 -2.25 -12.81
N ILE A 93 -8.48 -1.83 -12.31
CA ILE A 93 -7.86 -2.44 -11.13
C ILE A 93 -8.75 -2.30 -9.91
N TRP A 94 -9.25 -1.08 -9.65
CA TRP A 94 -10.05 -0.78 -8.47
C TRP A 94 -11.41 -1.46 -8.47
N LYS A 95 -12.04 -1.66 -9.62
CA LYS A 95 -13.30 -2.43 -9.76
C LYS A 95 -13.20 -3.84 -9.21
N ARG A 96 -12.00 -4.45 -9.19
CA ARG A 96 -11.78 -5.79 -8.62
C ARG A 96 -12.02 -5.85 -7.10
N SER A 97 -12.04 -4.70 -6.42
CA SER A 97 -12.45 -4.60 -5.01
C SER A 97 -13.94 -4.90 -4.78
N ARG A 98 -14.76 -4.87 -5.85
CA ARG A 98 -16.23 -4.99 -5.79
C ARG A 98 -16.93 -3.92 -4.96
N LEU A 99 -16.28 -2.78 -4.75
CA LEU A 99 -16.95 -1.59 -4.19
C LEU A 99 -17.91 -0.98 -5.22
N PRO A 100 -18.98 -0.29 -4.77
CA PRO A 100 -19.86 0.46 -5.66
C PRO A 100 -19.10 1.48 -6.51
N ALA A 101 -19.58 1.73 -7.73
CA ALA A 101 -18.94 2.66 -8.65
C ALA A 101 -18.84 4.09 -8.06
N ASP A 102 -19.86 4.52 -7.32
CA ASP A 102 -19.91 5.84 -6.69
C ASP A 102 -18.80 6.01 -5.63
N GLU A 103 -18.52 4.97 -4.86
CA GLU A 103 -17.43 4.99 -3.87
C GLU A 103 -16.05 5.00 -4.54
N LEU A 104 -15.90 4.28 -5.65
CA LEU A 104 -14.65 4.30 -6.43
C LEU A 104 -14.42 5.67 -7.09
N ALA A 105 -15.50 6.35 -7.50
CA ALA A 105 -15.44 7.72 -8.01
C ALA A 105 -15.03 8.70 -6.91
N GLU A 106 -15.59 8.57 -5.70
CA GLU A 106 -15.17 9.39 -4.56
C GLU A 106 -13.68 9.21 -4.25
N VAL A 107 -13.17 7.97 -4.27
CA VAL A 107 -11.74 7.70 -4.11
C VAL A 107 -10.91 8.34 -5.22
N TRP A 108 -11.39 8.29 -6.46
CA TRP A 108 -10.72 8.92 -7.60
C TRP A 108 -10.56 10.43 -7.40
N ASP A 109 -11.65 11.10 -7.05
CA ASP A 109 -11.69 12.56 -6.86
C ASP A 109 -10.78 13.01 -5.71
N LEU A 110 -10.60 12.16 -4.70
CA LEU A 110 -9.67 12.43 -3.59
C LEU A 110 -8.20 12.38 -4.01
N VAL A 111 -7.84 11.54 -4.99
CA VAL A 111 -6.43 11.34 -5.37
C VAL A 111 -6.01 12.16 -6.58
N ASP A 112 -6.88 12.37 -7.57
CA ASP A 112 -6.62 13.21 -8.75
C ASP A 112 -6.89 14.69 -8.47
N ARG A 113 -6.18 15.25 -7.48
CA ARG A 113 -6.36 16.64 -7.03
C ARG A 113 -6.12 17.69 -8.12
N LYS A 114 -5.40 17.32 -9.17
CA LYS A 114 -5.05 18.20 -10.30
C LYS A 114 -5.97 17.98 -11.50
N GLY A 115 -6.92 17.04 -11.43
CA GLY A 115 -7.86 16.73 -12.51
C GLY A 115 -7.17 16.32 -13.82
N ARG A 116 -6.04 15.60 -13.72
CA ARG A 116 -5.24 15.25 -14.91
C ARG A 116 -5.77 14.04 -15.66
N GLY A 117 -6.61 13.22 -15.03
CA GLY A 117 -7.06 11.94 -15.61
C GLY A 117 -5.98 10.84 -15.57
N ILE A 118 -4.86 11.10 -14.91
CA ILE A 118 -3.72 10.18 -14.77
C ILE A 118 -3.17 10.26 -13.35
N LEU A 119 -2.73 9.13 -12.81
CA LEU A 119 -2.22 9.02 -11.44
C LEU A 119 -0.72 8.73 -11.43
N GLY A 120 0.04 9.55 -10.71
CA GLY A 120 1.42 9.25 -10.35
C GLY A 120 1.50 8.20 -9.25
N ARG A 121 2.72 7.74 -8.92
CA ARG A 121 2.95 6.73 -7.89
C ARG A 121 2.21 7.00 -6.58
N ALA A 122 2.39 8.19 -6.01
CA ALA A 122 1.82 8.54 -4.71
C ALA A 122 0.28 8.56 -4.76
N GLU A 123 -0.31 9.14 -5.80
CA GLU A 123 -1.76 9.23 -6.00
C GLU A 123 -2.38 7.82 -6.11
N PHE A 124 -1.76 6.95 -6.90
CA PHE A 124 -2.20 5.55 -7.04
C PHE A 124 -2.12 4.78 -5.71
N VAL A 125 -1.01 4.93 -4.98
CA VAL A 125 -0.80 4.28 -3.68
C VAL A 125 -1.83 4.73 -2.64
N VAL A 126 -2.14 6.02 -2.58
CA VAL A 126 -3.20 6.55 -1.70
C VAL A 126 -4.56 5.98 -2.09
N GLY A 127 -4.89 5.92 -3.38
CA GLY A 127 -6.16 5.37 -3.85
C GLY A 127 -6.35 3.90 -3.46
N MET A 128 -5.32 3.07 -3.66
CA MET A 128 -5.31 1.67 -3.22
C MET A 128 -5.50 1.54 -1.71
N TRP A 129 -4.82 2.40 -0.93
CA TRP A 129 -4.95 2.39 0.52
C TRP A 129 -6.36 2.77 0.98
N LEU A 130 -6.99 3.77 0.36
CA LEU A 130 -8.37 4.18 0.66
C LEU A 130 -9.38 3.06 0.37
N ILE A 131 -9.23 2.38 -0.77
CA ILE A 131 -10.04 1.19 -1.11
C ILE A 131 -9.87 0.11 -0.05
N ASP A 132 -8.63 -0.21 0.35
CA ASP A 132 -8.36 -1.19 1.41
C ASP A 132 -8.98 -0.77 2.75
N GLN A 133 -8.97 0.54 3.08
CA GLN A 133 -9.65 1.03 4.28
C GLN A 133 -11.16 0.85 4.18
N ARG A 134 -11.75 1.13 3.01
CA ARG A 134 -13.18 0.98 2.78
C ARG A 134 -13.64 -0.47 2.88
N LEU A 135 -12.86 -1.41 2.32
CA LEU A 135 -13.09 -2.86 2.44
C LEU A 135 -12.98 -3.36 3.89
N ARG A 136 -12.19 -2.70 4.74
CA ARG A 136 -12.12 -2.97 6.18
C ARG A 136 -13.28 -2.35 6.98
N GLY A 137 -14.31 -1.83 6.29
CA GLY A 137 -15.50 -1.23 6.89
C GLY A 137 -15.34 0.22 7.34
N ARG A 138 -14.28 0.92 6.92
CA ARG A 138 -14.11 2.35 7.21
C ARG A 138 -14.84 3.20 6.18
N LYS A 139 -15.26 4.40 6.58
CA LYS A 139 -15.81 5.38 5.63
C LYS A 139 -14.68 6.06 4.86
N ILE A 140 -14.96 6.41 3.62
CA ILE A 140 -14.06 7.25 2.82
C ILE A 140 -14.08 8.67 3.45
N PRO A 141 -12.92 9.28 3.72
CA PRO A 141 -12.86 10.60 4.30
C PRO A 141 -13.08 11.68 3.22
N ALA A 142 -13.70 12.80 3.59
CA ALA A 142 -13.89 13.93 2.66
C ALA A 142 -12.56 14.57 2.19
N LYS A 143 -11.47 14.40 2.96
CA LYS A 143 -10.12 14.84 2.61
C LYS A 143 -9.09 13.85 3.18
N VAL A 144 -8.04 13.58 2.42
CA VAL A 144 -6.90 12.76 2.85
C VAL A 144 -5.89 13.62 3.61
N SER A 145 -5.44 13.18 4.79
CA SER A 145 -4.49 13.93 5.61
C SER A 145 -3.07 13.93 5.02
N ASP A 146 -2.28 14.96 5.34
CA ASP A 146 -0.90 15.10 4.86
C ASP A 146 0.01 13.96 5.32
N SER A 147 -0.30 13.33 6.47
CA SER A 147 0.44 12.18 6.96
C SER A 147 0.32 10.96 6.03
N VAL A 148 -0.88 10.72 5.48
CA VAL A 148 -1.12 9.66 4.48
C VAL A 148 -0.35 9.98 3.19
N TRP A 149 -0.41 11.22 2.73
CA TRP A 149 0.32 11.69 1.54
C TRP A 149 1.85 11.61 1.71
N GLY A 150 2.36 11.99 2.88
CA GLY A 150 3.77 11.86 3.24
C GLY A 150 4.19 10.39 3.25
N SER A 151 3.37 9.54 3.85
CA SER A 151 3.58 8.10 3.90
C SER A 151 3.56 7.44 2.53
N ALA A 152 2.80 7.94 1.55
CA ALA A 152 2.74 7.39 0.19
C ALA A 152 4.01 7.68 -0.63
N ASN A 153 4.67 8.81 -0.39
CA ASN A 153 5.83 9.22 -1.20
C ASN A 153 7.06 8.33 -0.98
N GLY A 154 7.16 7.66 0.17
CA GLY A 154 8.37 6.93 0.57
C GLY A 154 9.57 7.88 0.73
N MET A 155 10.68 7.41 1.31
CA MET A 155 11.91 8.19 1.26
C MET A 155 12.40 8.25 -0.19
N LYS A 156 12.28 9.43 -0.83
CA LYS A 156 12.86 9.69 -2.15
C LYS A 156 14.38 9.71 -2.00
N VAL A 157 15.06 8.63 -2.42
CA VAL A 157 16.51 8.69 -2.65
C VAL A 157 16.72 9.59 -3.87
N ILE A 158 17.16 10.82 -3.64
CA ILE A 158 17.56 11.74 -4.70
C ILE A 158 18.75 11.10 -5.40
N LYS A 159 18.60 10.72 -6.66
CA LYS A 159 19.74 10.24 -7.45
C LYS A 159 20.74 11.40 -7.58
N PRO A 160 22.03 11.22 -7.25
CA PRO A 160 23.00 12.28 -7.40
C PRO A 160 23.09 12.66 -8.89
N ARG A 161 23.03 13.96 -9.19
CA ARG A 161 23.26 14.46 -10.55
C ARG A 161 24.72 14.18 -10.90
N VAL A 162 24.94 13.35 -11.91
CA VAL A 162 26.27 13.18 -12.50
C VAL A 162 26.64 14.52 -13.14
N LYS A 163 27.77 15.10 -12.70
CA LYS A 163 28.32 16.35 -13.24
C LYS A 163 28.95 16.12 -14.60
#